data_AF-A0A954A9L2-F1
#
_entry.id   AF-A0A954A9L2-F1
#
_cell.length_a   1.000
_cell.length_b   1.000
_cell.length_c   1.000
_cell.angle_alpha   90.00
_cell.angle_beta   90.00
_cell.angle_gamma   90.00
#
_symmetry.space_group_name_H-M   'P 1'
#
loop_
_entity.id
_entity.type
_entity.pdbx_description
1 polymer ?
#
loop_
_entity_poly.entity_id
_entity_poly.type
_entity_poly.pdbx_seq_one_letter_code
_entity_poly.pdbx_strand_id
1 'polypeptide(L)'
;RGATWGHTPLIVEVDALRSALEVDPKLRLEVSSRLGRADLEAAALRANPPVDESRALAERLRGRRRELVAARPALVDEASASLTAGLPRRTILALQHLREHDAEIGEIERAMDRLYALATETSPHRAEQRTRQTAQAIARRRLELLHAELIERGLPADRIRVITPRFEEPTNDAGTITLRTVR
;
A
#
# COMPACT_ATOMS: atom_id res chain seq x y z
N ARG A 1 7.85 29.98 -4.53
CA ARG A 1 6.77 30.22 -3.55
C ARG A 1 6.09 28.88 -3.32
N GLY A 2 6.33 28.26 -2.17
CA GLY A 2 5.86 26.90 -1.89
C GLY A 2 4.42 26.94 -1.41
N ALA A 3 3.54 26.19 -2.09
CA ALA A 3 2.16 26.03 -1.68
C ALA A 3 2.04 24.73 -0.85
N THR A 4 1.53 24.86 0.37
CA THR A 4 1.22 23.77 1.30
C THR A 4 -0.23 23.35 1.12
N TRP A 5 -0.52 22.07 0.89
CA TRP A 5 -1.85 21.58 0.53
C TRP A 5 -2.30 20.43 1.45
N GLY A 6 -3.49 20.58 2.05
CA GLY A 6 -4.26 19.49 2.66
C GLY A 6 -5.49 19.17 1.79
N HIS A 7 -5.68 17.89 1.47
CA HIS A 7 -6.92 17.25 0.98
C HIS A 7 -7.76 17.83 -0.19
N THR A 8 -7.28 18.79 -0.98
CA THR A 8 -7.94 19.19 -2.25
C THR A 8 -7.37 18.39 -3.44
N PRO A 9 -8.17 17.95 -4.45
CA PRO A 9 -7.65 17.33 -5.66
C PRO A 9 -6.56 18.21 -6.25
N LEU A 10 -5.42 17.59 -6.57
CA LEU A 10 -4.29 18.19 -7.24
C LEU A 10 -4.75 18.76 -8.59
N ILE A 11 -5.13 20.04 -8.63
CA ILE A 11 -5.07 20.84 -9.85
C ILE A 11 -3.59 21.18 -10.05
N VAL A 12 -2.79 20.14 -10.32
CA VAL A 12 -1.55 20.37 -11.05
C VAL A 12 -2.03 20.79 -12.43
N GLU A 13 -1.54 21.91 -12.93
CA GLU A 13 -1.64 22.22 -14.35
C GLU A 13 -0.73 21.23 -15.10
N VAL A 14 -1.19 19.99 -15.19
CA VAL A 14 -0.49 18.89 -15.85
C VAL A 14 -0.24 19.25 -17.31
N ASP A 15 -1.12 20.06 -17.91
CA ASP A 15 -0.99 20.62 -19.25
C ASP A 15 0.24 21.52 -19.40
N ALA A 16 0.52 22.35 -18.40
CA ALA A 16 1.70 23.21 -18.41
C ALA A 16 2.98 22.38 -18.24
N LEU A 17 2.98 21.37 -17.36
CA LEU A 17 4.11 20.46 -17.19
C LEU A 17 4.36 19.62 -18.46
N ARG A 18 3.31 19.11 -19.09
CA ARG A 18 3.38 18.39 -20.35
C ARG A 18 3.97 19.26 -21.46
N SER A 19 3.42 20.46 -21.66
CA SER A 19 3.93 21.42 -22.64
C SER A 19 5.42 21.71 -22.42
N ALA A 20 5.85 21.89 -21.16
CA ALA A 20 7.26 22.13 -20.85
C ALA A 20 8.16 20.91 -21.16
N LEU A 21 7.69 19.69 -20.92
CA LEU A 21 8.40 18.45 -21.23
C LEU A 21 8.47 18.16 -22.74
N GLU A 22 7.46 18.58 -23.50
CA GLU A 22 7.45 18.50 -24.97
C GLU A 22 8.45 19.47 -25.61
N VAL A 23 8.56 20.69 -25.06
CA VAL A 23 9.46 21.73 -25.59
C VAL A 23 10.94 21.41 -25.33
N ASP A 24 11.28 20.87 -24.15
CA ASP A 24 12.67 20.60 -23.77
C ASP A 24 12.90 19.09 -23.54
N PRO A 25 13.48 18.37 -24.51
CA PRO A 25 13.74 16.93 -24.41
C PRO A 25 14.84 16.57 -23.40
N LYS A 26 15.42 17.53 -22.67
CA LYS A 26 16.29 17.25 -21.50
C LYS A 26 15.58 17.43 -20.15
N LEU A 27 14.45 18.13 -20.12
CA LEU A 27 13.69 18.40 -18.91
C LEU A 27 13.06 17.14 -18.28
N ARG A 28 13.36 16.86 -17.03
CA ARG A 28 12.75 15.79 -16.23
C ARG A 28 11.94 16.38 -15.07
N LEU A 29 10.94 15.63 -14.62
CA LEU A 29 10.12 15.97 -13.47
C LEU A 29 10.57 15.15 -12.27
N GLU A 30 11.11 15.82 -11.24
CA GLU A 30 11.37 15.20 -9.95
C GLU A 30 10.16 15.38 -9.02
N VAL A 31 9.67 14.27 -8.49
CA VAL A 31 8.54 14.21 -7.56
C VAL A 31 9.05 13.73 -6.21
N SER A 32 8.80 14.50 -5.16
CA SER A 32 9.18 14.16 -3.78
C SER A 32 8.03 14.43 -2.84
N SER A 33 8.01 13.74 -1.70
CA SER A 33 7.03 13.97 -0.64
C SER A 33 7.73 14.14 0.70
N ARG A 34 7.20 15.06 1.51
CA ARG A 34 7.55 15.21 2.92
C ARG A 34 6.35 14.84 3.78
N LEU A 35 6.66 14.26 4.94
CA LEU A 35 5.68 13.91 5.95
C LEU A 35 5.15 15.16 6.66
N GLY A 36 3.89 15.14 7.04
CA GLY A 36 3.30 16.08 7.99
C GLY A 36 3.05 15.43 9.37
N ARG A 37 2.70 16.23 10.38
CA ARG A 37 2.33 15.72 11.71
C ARG A 37 1.15 14.75 11.64
N ALA A 38 0.15 15.05 10.81
CA ALA A 38 -0.99 14.15 10.59
C ALA A 38 -0.57 12.79 10.00
N ASP A 39 0.47 12.75 9.14
CA ASP A 39 1.00 11.49 8.61
C ASP A 39 1.67 10.67 9.73
N LEU A 40 2.37 11.34 10.63
CA LEU A 40 3.05 10.71 11.76
C LEU A 40 2.04 10.15 12.77
N GLU A 41 0.99 10.89 13.09
CA GLU A 41 -0.10 10.44 13.97
C GLU A 41 -0.86 9.25 13.36
N ALA A 42 -1.22 9.35 12.08
CA ALA A 42 -1.85 8.25 11.36
C ALA A 42 -0.93 7.03 11.28
N ALA A 43 0.38 7.24 11.10
CA ALA A 43 1.36 6.16 11.13
C ALA A 43 1.47 5.52 12.51
N ALA A 44 1.47 6.32 13.58
CA ALA A 44 1.58 5.82 14.95
C ALA A 44 0.39 4.91 15.29
N LEU A 45 -0.83 5.35 14.96
CA LEU A 45 -2.05 4.55 15.17
C LEU A 45 -2.05 3.26 14.34
N ARG A 46 -1.61 3.31 13.09
CA ARG A 46 -1.56 2.12 12.21
C ARG A 46 -0.45 1.14 12.56
N ALA A 47 0.70 1.67 12.97
CA ALA A 47 1.88 0.89 13.32
C ALA A 47 1.77 0.29 14.73
N ASN A 48 1.02 0.94 15.61
CA ASN A 48 0.84 0.59 17.01
C ASN A 48 -0.64 0.74 17.40
N PRO A 49 -1.53 -0.07 16.79
CA PRO A 49 -2.95 -0.04 17.11
C PRO A 49 -3.20 -0.28 18.60
N PRO A 50 -4.22 0.35 19.18
CA PRO A 50 -4.67 0.04 20.54
C PRO A 50 -4.92 -1.45 20.74
N VAL A 51 -4.80 -1.91 22.00
CA VAL A 51 -4.97 -3.33 22.34
C VAL A 51 -6.35 -3.84 21.94
N ASP A 52 -7.41 -3.06 22.17
CA ASP A 52 -8.77 -3.46 21.84
C ASP A 52 -9.01 -3.54 20.32
N GLU A 53 -8.44 -2.62 19.55
CA GLU A 53 -8.49 -2.67 18.08
C GLU A 53 -7.72 -3.88 17.54
N SER A 54 -6.55 -4.17 18.11
CA SER A 54 -5.73 -5.33 17.77
C SER A 54 -6.48 -6.65 18.06
N ARG A 55 -7.15 -6.73 19.22
CA ARG A 55 -8.01 -7.86 19.59
C ARG A 55 -9.18 -8.02 18.62
N ALA A 56 -9.90 -6.94 18.33
CA ALA A 56 -11.01 -6.97 17.39
C ALA A 56 -10.57 -7.42 15.98
N LEU A 57 -9.41 -6.95 15.51
CA LEU A 57 -8.84 -7.39 14.24
C LEU A 57 -8.44 -8.87 14.27
N ALA A 58 -7.81 -9.34 15.36
CA ALA A 58 -7.48 -10.74 15.53
C ALA A 58 -8.74 -11.63 15.51
N GLU A 59 -9.83 -11.24 16.17
CA GLU A 59 -11.08 -12.00 16.12
C GLU A 59 -11.68 -12.06 14.71
N ARG A 60 -11.67 -10.94 13.96
CA ARG A 60 -12.11 -10.94 12.57
C ARG A 60 -11.28 -11.89 11.70
N LEU A 61 -9.95 -11.86 11.85
CA LEU A 61 -9.05 -12.75 11.11
C LEU A 61 -9.27 -14.23 11.47
N ARG A 62 -9.49 -14.55 12.76
CA ARG A 62 -9.84 -15.91 13.18
C ARG A 62 -11.20 -16.35 12.64
N GLY A 63 -12.18 -15.45 12.59
CA GLY A 63 -13.48 -15.69 11.96
C GLY A 63 -13.31 -16.05 10.49
N ARG A 64 -12.65 -15.18 9.73
CA ARG A 64 -12.39 -15.39 8.30
C ARG A 64 -11.60 -16.66 8.02
N ARG A 65 -10.56 -16.95 8.82
CA ARG A 65 -9.80 -18.19 8.71
C ARG A 65 -10.68 -19.42 8.90
N ARG A 66 -11.58 -19.41 9.89
CA ARG A 66 -12.52 -20.52 10.12
C ARG A 66 -13.44 -20.73 8.91
N GLU A 67 -13.96 -19.66 8.32
CA GLU A 67 -14.79 -19.73 7.11
C GLU A 67 -14.02 -20.37 5.95
N LEU A 68 -12.79 -19.90 5.68
CA LEU A 68 -11.95 -20.44 4.61
C LEU A 68 -11.61 -21.90 4.85
N VAL A 69 -11.16 -22.26 6.06
CA VAL A 69 -10.82 -23.65 6.40
C VAL A 69 -12.05 -24.56 6.27
N ALA A 70 -13.25 -24.09 6.66
CA ALA A 70 -14.49 -24.83 6.51
C ALA A 70 -14.93 -25.02 5.05
N ALA A 71 -14.65 -24.05 4.18
CA ALA A 71 -14.98 -24.11 2.75
C ALA A 71 -13.98 -24.96 1.93
N ARG A 72 -12.75 -25.13 2.42
CA ARG A 72 -11.66 -25.81 1.72
C ARG A 72 -12.00 -27.23 1.25
N PRO A 73 -12.65 -28.12 2.02
CA PRO A 73 -12.97 -29.47 1.57
C PRO A 73 -13.81 -29.49 0.29
N ALA A 74 -14.80 -28.61 0.16
CA ALA A 74 -15.64 -28.53 -1.03
C ALA A 74 -14.84 -28.19 -2.30
N LEU A 75 -13.83 -27.31 -2.18
CA LEU A 75 -12.94 -26.96 -3.29
C LEU A 75 -12.03 -28.14 -3.68
N VAL A 76 -11.54 -28.90 -2.69
CA VAL A 76 -10.76 -30.11 -2.93
C VAL A 76 -11.60 -31.17 -3.64
N ASP A 77 -12.85 -31.37 -3.20
CA ASP A 77 -13.78 -32.30 -3.80
C ASP A 77 -14.11 -31.91 -5.24
N GLU A 78 -14.33 -30.62 -5.52
CA GLU A 78 -14.59 -30.12 -6.88
C GLU A 78 -13.39 -30.35 -7.81
N ALA A 79 -12.17 -30.05 -7.36
CA ALA A 79 -10.96 -30.31 -8.15
C ALA A 79 -10.77 -31.81 -8.43
N SER A 80 -11.00 -32.65 -7.42
CA SER A 80 -10.89 -34.11 -7.52
C SER A 80 -11.95 -34.71 -8.45
N ALA A 81 -13.19 -34.25 -8.36
CA ALA A 81 -14.28 -34.67 -9.23
C ALA A 81 -14.01 -34.27 -10.69
N SER A 82 -13.54 -33.05 -10.92
CA SER A 82 -13.21 -32.57 -12.27
C SER A 82 -12.07 -33.36 -12.91
N LEU A 83 -11.04 -33.71 -12.12
CA LEU A 83 -9.94 -34.56 -12.55
C LEU A 83 -10.41 -35.97 -12.91
N THR A 84 -11.21 -36.59 -12.03
CA THR A 84 -11.74 -37.94 -12.23
C THR A 84 -12.67 -38.02 -13.45
N ALA A 85 -13.43 -36.95 -13.72
CA ALA A 85 -14.29 -36.84 -14.89
C ALA A 85 -13.53 -36.56 -16.21
N GLY A 86 -12.21 -36.39 -16.17
CA GLY A 86 -11.39 -36.11 -17.36
C GLY A 86 -11.71 -34.75 -18.00
N LEU A 87 -12.07 -33.74 -17.20
CA LEU A 87 -12.46 -32.41 -17.68
C LEU A 87 -11.31 -31.38 -17.50
N PRO A 88 -10.30 -31.34 -18.38
CA PRO A 88 -9.04 -30.63 -18.13
C PRO A 88 -9.22 -29.13 -17.87
N ARG A 89 -10.10 -28.45 -18.63
CA ARG A 89 -10.38 -27.02 -18.41
C ARG A 89 -10.99 -26.77 -17.03
N ARG A 90 -11.92 -27.62 -16.59
CA ARG A 90 -12.58 -27.48 -15.29
C ARG A 90 -11.61 -27.79 -14.15
N THR A 91 -10.78 -28.81 -14.31
CA THR A 91 -9.71 -29.15 -13.35
C THR A 91 -8.74 -27.98 -13.14
N ILE A 92 -8.31 -27.31 -14.21
CA ILE A 92 -7.40 -26.16 -14.11
C ILE A 92 -8.04 -25.04 -13.29
N LEU A 93 -9.29 -24.69 -13.58
CA LEU A 93 -10.02 -23.64 -12.86
C LEU A 93 -10.23 -24.00 -11.38
N ALA A 94 -10.66 -25.24 -11.09
CA ALA A 94 -10.86 -25.69 -9.72
C ALA A 94 -9.56 -25.70 -8.90
N LEU A 95 -8.44 -26.13 -9.51
CA LEU A 95 -7.13 -26.06 -8.86
C LEU A 95 -6.64 -24.62 -8.65
N GLN A 96 -6.95 -23.70 -9.58
CA GLN A 96 -6.63 -22.28 -9.41
C GLN A 96 -7.40 -21.70 -8.22
N HIS A 97 -8.71 -21.91 -8.15
CA HIS A 97 -9.53 -21.46 -7.03
C HIS A 97 -9.03 -22.03 -5.70
N LEU A 98 -8.69 -23.32 -5.64
CA LEU A 98 -8.12 -23.93 -4.43
C LEU A 98 -6.79 -23.27 -4.01
N ARG A 99 -5.91 -22.93 -4.97
CA ARG A 99 -4.64 -22.25 -4.67
C ARG A 99 -4.83 -20.83 -4.17
N GLU A 100 -5.74 -20.08 -4.79
CA GLU A 100 -6.09 -18.72 -4.35
C GLU A 100 -6.65 -18.74 -2.92
N HIS A 101 -7.51 -19.72 -2.63
CA HIS A 101 -8.08 -19.94 -1.31
C HIS A 101 -7.02 -20.32 -0.26
N ASP A 102 -6.12 -21.25 -0.58
CA ASP A 102 -5.01 -21.63 0.30
C ASP A 102 -4.02 -20.47 0.51
N ALA A 103 -3.82 -19.62 -0.50
CA ALA A 103 -3.02 -18.41 -0.38
C ALA A 103 -3.67 -17.39 0.58
N GLU A 104 -5.00 -17.20 0.50
CA GLU A 104 -5.73 -16.32 1.43
C GLU A 104 -5.60 -16.81 2.89
N ILE A 105 -5.72 -18.12 3.13
CA ILE A 105 -5.49 -18.71 4.46
C ILE A 105 -4.08 -18.37 4.95
N GLY A 106 -3.06 -18.58 4.10
CA GLY A 106 -1.67 -18.29 4.45
C GLY A 106 -1.42 -16.80 4.74
N GLU A 107 -2.06 -15.88 4.01
CA GLU A 107 -1.96 -14.44 4.29
C GLU A 107 -2.60 -14.06 5.63
N ILE A 108 -3.74 -14.67 5.97
CA ILE A 108 -4.40 -14.45 7.26
C ILE A 108 -3.54 -14.96 8.41
N GLU A 109 -2.93 -16.13 8.28
CA GLU A 109 -2.01 -16.67 9.29
C GLU A 109 -0.82 -15.75 9.51
N ARG A 110 -0.14 -15.32 8.43
CA ARG A 110 0.93 -14.32 8.50
C ARG A 110 0.47 -13.01 9.14
N ALA A 111 -0.76 -12.56 8.86
CA ALA A 111 -1.31 -11.35 9.45
C ALA A 111 -1.56 -11.50 10.96
N MET A 112 -2.08 -12.65 11.40
CA MET A 112 -2.25 -12.95 12.83
C MET A 112 -0.89 -13.02 13.54
N ASP A 113 0.11 -13.68 12.96
CA ASP A 113 1.46 -13.75 13.54
C ASP A 113 2.07 -12.35 13.75
N ARG A 114 1.91 -11.46 12.76
CA ARG A 114 2.33 -10.05 12.88
C ARG A 114 1.60 -9.33 14.01
N LEU A 115 0.29 -9.56 14.18
CA LEU A 115 -0.48 -8.95 15.26
C LEU A 115 -0.06 -9.47 16.64
N TYR A 116 0.21 -10.76 16.77
CA TYR A 116 0.72 -11.31 18.03
C TYR A 116 2.11 -10.80 18.35
N ALA A 117 3.01 -10.75 17.36
CA ALA A 117 4.33 -10.16 17.53
C ALA A 117 4.22 -8.71 18.03
N LEU A 118 3.33 -7.92 17.44
CA LEU A 118 3.06 -6.55 17.85
C LEU A 118 2.55 -6.44 19.30
N ALA A 119 1.65 -7.36 19.70
CA ALA A 119 1.10 -7.40 21.06
C ALA A 119 2.15 -7.80 22.11
N THR A 120 3.13 -8.62 21.75
CA THR A 120 4.22 -9.02 22.65
C THR A 120 5.34 -7.97 22.75
N GLU A 121 5.46 -7.08 21.77
CA GLU A 121 6.59 -6.18 21.62
C GLU A 121 6.35 -4.83 22.31
N THR A 122 6.68 -4.76 23.60
CA THR A 122 6.43 -3.59 24.47
C THR A 122 7.51 -2.51 24.43
N SER A 123 8.56 -2.67 23.62
CA SER A 123 9.68 -1.71 23.59
C SER A 123 9.26 -0.38 22.95
N PRO A 124 9.38 0.76 23.66
CA PRO A 124 9.09 2.08 23.10
C PRO A 124 9.92 2.40 21.85
N HIS A 125 11.18 1.96 21.83
CA HIS A 125 12.07 2.17 20.69
C HIS A 125 11.58 1.46 19.41
N ARG A 126 11.07 0.23 19.54
CA ARG A 126 10.50 -0.50 18.41
C ARG A 126 9.18 0.10 17.95
N ALA A 127 8.33 0.57 18.88
CA ALA A 127 7.11 1.28 18.53
C ALA A 127 7.39 2.55 17.71
N GLU A 128 8.39 3.32 18.11
CA GLU A 128 8.85 4.49 17.36
C GLU A 128 9.40 4.10 15.98
N GLN A 129 10.25 3.07 15.90
CA GLN A 129 10.79 2.59 14.64
C GLN A 129 9.69 2.15 13.66
N ARG A 130 8.67 1.42 14.13
CA ARG A 130 7.50 1.04 13.32
C ARG A 130 6.74 2.26 12.84
N THR A 131 6.50 3.25 13.71
CA THR A 131 5.87 4.52 13.32
C THR A 131 6.64 5.20 12.19
N ARG A 132 7.97 5.30 12.29
CA ARG A 132 8.81 5.92 11.25
C ARG A 132 8.71 5.16 9.91
N GLN A 133 8.75 3.84 9.95
CA GLN A 133 8.61 2.99 8.76
C GLN A 133 7.22 3.13 8.12
N THR A 134 6.16 3.12 8.92
CA THR A 134 4.79 3.30 8.43
C THR A 134 4.57 4.71 7.87
N ALA A 135 5.15 5.73 8.47
CA ALA A 135 5.09 7.10 7.95
C ALA A 135 5.76 7.18 6.57
N GLN A 136 6.97 6.63 6.41
CA GLN A 136 7.64 6.53 5.12
C GLN A 136 6.81 5.77 4.08
N ALA A 137 6.14 4.69 4.48
CA ALA A 137 5.24 3.95 3.61
C ALA A 137 4.03 4.79 3.14
N ILE A 138 3.46 5.63 4.00
CA ILE A 138 2.40 6.58 3.63
C ILE A 138 2.90 7.56 2.56
N ALA A 139 4.07 8.18 2.76
CA ALA A 139 4.65 9.09 1.78
C ALA A 139 4.98 8.39 0.46
N ARG A 140 5.49 7.16 0.52
CA ARG A 140 5.79 6.36 -0.67
C ARG A 140 4.51 6.05 -1.44
N ARG A 141 3.45 5.61 -0.76
CA ARG A 141 2.16 5.32 -1.38
C ARG A 141 1.56 6.56 -2.04
N ARG A 142 1.67 7.72 -1.41
CA ARG A 142 1.26 9.01 -1.97
C ARG A 142 2.00 9.30 -3.28
N LEU A 143 3.30 9.07 -3.34
CA LEU A 143 4.11 9.27 -4.55
C LEU A 143 3.76 8.27 -5.65
N GLU A 144 3.50 7.01 -5.31
CA GLU A 144 3.07 5.97 -6.26
C GLU A 144 1.73 6.35 -6.92
N LEU A 145 0.76 6.83 -6.12
CA LEU A 145 -0.53 7.30 -6.64
C LEU A 145 -0.38 8.50 -7.56
N LEU A 146 0.43 9.49 -7.17
CA LEU A 146 0.69 10.65 -8.03
C LEU A 146 1.44 10.27 -9.31
N HIS A 147 2.42 9.38 -9.22
CA HIS A 147 3.16 8.89 -10.39
C HIS A 147 2.21 8.20 -11.39
N ALA A 148 1.31 7.35 -10.91
CA ALA A 148 0.29 6.72 -11.74
C ALA A 148 -0.64 7.77 -12.40
N GLU A 149 -1.13 8.73 -11.63
CA GLU A 149 -1.99 9.82 -12.14
C GLU A 149 -1.28 10.67 -13.22
N LEU A 150 0.00 11.00 -13.04
CA LEU A 150 0.76 11.78 -14.02
C LEU A 150 0.93 11.01 -15.34
N ILE A 151 1.17 9.71 -15.27
CA ILE A 151 1.26 8.84 -16.45
C ILE A 151 -0.10 8.75 -17.15
N GLU A 152 -1.18 8.54 -16.40
CA GLU A 152 -2.54 8.46 -16.95
C GLU A 152 -2.93 9.75 -17.68
N ARG A 153 -2.46 10.90 -17.20
CA ARG A 153 -2.65 12.21 -17.84
C ARG A 153 -1.69 12.48 -19.01
N GLY A 154 -0.84 11.52 -19.37
CA GLY A 154 -0.01 11.54 -20.57
C GLY A 154 1.41 12.07 -20.38
N LEU A 155 1.93 12.15 -19.14
CA LEU A 155 3.35 12.42 -18.97
C LEU A 155 4.17 11.15 -19.25
N PRO A 156 5.30 11.26 -19.96
CA PRO A 156 6.19 10.14 -20.24
C PRO A 156 6.85 9.61 -18.96
N ALA A 157 6.63 8.33 -18.65
CA ALA A 157 7.06 7.71 -17.40
C ALA A 157 8.58 7.77 -17.17
N ASP A 158 9.38 7.66 -18.22
CA ASP A 158 10.85 7.75 -18.18
C ASP A 158 11.37 9.15 -17.82
N ARG A 159 10.49 10.16 -17.90
CA ARG A 159 10.78 11.55 -17.56
C ARG A 159 10.34 11.93 -16.15
N ILE A 160 9.67 11.04 -15.44
CA ILE A 160 9.25 11.25 -14.05
C ILE A 160 10.18 10.48 -13.13
N ARG A 161 10.91 11.21 -12.29
CA ARG A 161 11.79 10.64 -11.27
C ARG A 161 11.14 10.79 -9.90
N VAL A 162 10.75 9.66 -9.31
CA VAL A 162 10.25 9.61 -7.93
C VAL A 162 11.42 9.55 -6.96
N ILE A 163 11.52 10.53 -6.07
CA ILE A 163 12.53 10.57 -5.01
C ILE A 163 11.99 9.79 -3.80
N THR A 164 12.75 8.79 -3.35
CA THR A 164 12.39 8.00 -2.16
C THR A 164 12.23 8.92 -0.94
N PRO A 165 11.08 8.90 -0.27
CA PRO A 165 10.85 9.76 0.88
C PRO A 165 11.77 9.34 2.03
N ARG A 166 12.41 10.32 2.65
CA ARG A 166 13.20 10.13 3.86
C ARG A 166 12.36 10.50 5.07
N PHE A 167 12.69 9.90 6.21
CA PHE A 167 12.08 10.34 7.46
C PHE A 167 12.78 11.62 7.91
N GLU A 168 12.03 12.70 7.96
CA GLU A 168 12.40 13.99 8.55
C GLU A 168 11.28 14.36 9.52
N GLU A 169 11.63 14.91 10.67
CA GLU A 169 10.63 15.26 11.67
C GLU A 169 9.72 16.38 11.12
N PRO A 170 8.39 16.16 11.07
CA PRO A 170 7.49 17.07 10.37
C PRO A 170 7.36 18.40 11.10
N THR A 171 7.64 19.49 10.39
CA THR A 171 7.43 20.86 10.87
C THR A 171 6.01 21.38 10.61
N ASN A 172 5.29 20.75 9.67
CA ASN A 172 3.99 21.18 9.18
C ASN A 172 2.92 20.14 9.53
N ASP A 173 1.66 20.56 9.60
CA ASP A 173 0.55 19.64 9.92
C ASP A 173 0.27 18.63 8.82
N ALA A 174 0.19 19.10 7.57
CA ALA A 174 -0.09 18.27 6.40
C ALA A 174 1.18 17.79 5.69
N GLY A 175 1.13 16.57 5.16
CA GLY A 175 2.12 16.06 4.24
C GLY A 175 2.14 16.88 2.96
N THR A 176 3.32 17.07 2.38
CA THR A 176 3.47 17.87 1.15
C THR A 176 4.05 17.04 0.02
N ILE A 177 3.72 17.43 -1.20
CA ILE A 177 4.34 16.94 -2.43
C ILE A 177 5.01 18.12 -3.09
N THR A 178 6.26 17.93 -3.53
CA THR A 178 6.99 18.91 -4.32
C THR A 178 7.27 18.33 -5.70
N LEU A 179 6.86 19.08 -6.72
CA LEU A 179 7.18 18.86 -8.12
C LEU A 179 8.26 19.86 -8.53
N ARG A 180 9.38 19.37 -9.06
CA ARG A 180 10.46 20.22 -9.56
C ARG A 180 10.89 19.75 -10.94
N THR A 181 10.98 20.68 -11.88
CA THR A 181 11.62 20.40 -13.17
C THR A 181 13.14 20.52 -13.04
N VAL A 182 13.86 19.56 -13.61
CA VAL A 182 15.33 19.52 -13.62
C VAL A 182 15.81 19.23 -15.03
N ARG A 183 17.00 19.72 -15.39
CA ARG A 183 17.63 19.48 -16.69
C ARG A 183 18.77 18.48 -16.56
#